data_AF-A0A1W9M725-F1
#
_entry.id   AF-A0A1W9M725-F1
#
_cell.length_a   1.000
_cell.length_b   1.000
_cell.length_c   1.000
_cell.angle_alpha   90.00
_cell.angle_beta   90.00
_cell.angle_gamma   90.00
#
_symmetry.space_group_name_H-M   'P 1'
#
loop_
_entity.id
_entity.type
_entity.pdbx_description
1 polymer ?
#
loop_
_entity_poly.entity_id
_entity_poly.type
_entity_poly.pdbx_seq_one_letter_code
_entity_poly.pdbx_strand_id
1 'polypeptide(L)'
;TGQAVVNETGFVDLSVRTFVAGIDAQEQAVQDRSVFQRYLASIQGNKRLSLNFRFRPNSTELDNRALRDIDRIVEFLKNQPVEHILLIGFADNQGEYHYNTTLALDRSKTVRDELRSHGIPVSEILSASEEIPVASNLTNHGREMNRRVEIWVRLKQA
;
A
#
# COMPACT_ATOMS: atom_id res chain seq x y z
N THR A 1 14.11 -10.97 3.36
CA THR A 1 13.70 -9.56 3.51
C THR A 1 13.10 -9.07 2.22
N GLY A 2 12.16 -8.12 2.27
CA GLY A 2 11.46 -7.53 1.10
C GLY A 2 12.34 -6.76 0.12
N GLN A 3 13.64 -7.08 0.07
CA GLN A 3 14.67 -6.50 -0.77
C GLN A 3 15.18 -7.48 -1.85
N ALA A 4 14.61 -8.69 -1.97
CA ALA A 4 15.09 -9.71 -2.91
C ALA A 4 14.32 -9.75 -4.26
N VAL A 5 13.85 -8.60 -4.76
CA VAL A 5 13.34 -8.50 -6.15
C VAL A 5 13.92 -7.26 -6.82
N VAL A 6 15.25 -7.24 -6.97
CA VAL A 6 15.89 -6.44 -8.02
C VAL A 6 17.10 -7.23 -8.51
N ASN A 7 16.97 -7.78 -9.72
CA ASN A 7 17.98 -7.69 -10.79
C ASN A 7 17.53 -8.59 -11.96
N GLU A 8 17.22 -8.00 -13.11
CA GLU A 8 18.01 -8.17 -14.34
C GLU A 8 17.28 -7.62 -15.56
N THR A 9 18.09 -7.02 -16.45
CA THR A 9 17.75 -6.45 -17.76
C THR A 9 17.09 -5.06 -17.73
N GLY A 10 17.67 -4.10 -18.45
CA GLY A 10 17.25 -2.69 -18.51
C GLY A 10 15.90 -2.44 -19.21
N PHE A 11 14.90 -3.27 -18.94
CA PHE A 11 13.49 -2.98 -19.20
C PHE A 11 12.83 -2.66 -17.86
N VAL A 12 12.27 -1.46 -17.74
CA VAL A 12 11.33 -1.20 -16.64
C VAL A 12 10.06 -1.96 -17.01
N ASP A 13 9.93 -3.19 -16.52
CA ASP A 13 8.66 -3.91 -16.59
C ASP A 13 7.65 -3.20 -15.70
N LEU A 14 6.73 -2.51 -16.35
CA LEU A 14 5.71 -1.71 -15.69
C LEU A 14 4.39 -2.48 -15.49
N SER A 15 4.40 -3.80 -15.70
CA SER A 15 3.24 -4.63 -15.44
C SER A 15 2.88 -4.65 -13.95
N VAL A 16 1.58 -4.59 -13.66
CA VAL A 16 1.08 -4.81 -12.31
C VAL A 16 1.18 -6.30 -12.00
N ARG A 17 2.01 -6.66 -11.03
CA ARG A 17 2.24 -8.05 -10.59
C ARG A 17 1.64 -8.27 -9.21
N THR A 18 1.23 -9.50 -8.90
CA THR A 18 0.81 -9.88 -7.55
C THR A 18 1.93 -10.56 -6.77
N PHE A 19 2.11 -10.20 -5.50
CA PHE A 19 3.06 -10.86 -4.60
C PHE A 19 2.36 -11.49 -3.40
N VAL A 20 2.92 -12.62 -2.92
CA VAL A 20 2.65 -13.15 -1.57
C VAL A 20 3.64 -12.44 -0.64
N ALA A 21 3.15 -11.72 0.37
CA ALA A 21 4.05 -11.02 1.29
C ALA A 21 4.78 -12.02 2.20
N GLY A 22 6.11 -12.05 2.12
CA GLY A 22 6.97 -12.56 3.18
C GLY A 22 7.16 -11.45 4.21
N ILE A 23 6.75 -11.69 5.46
CA ILE A 23 6.80 -10.68 6.52
C ILE A 23 8.07 -10.91 7.34
N ASP A 24 9.12 -10.14 7.03
CA ASP A 24 10.31 -9.99 7.86
C ASP A 24 10.17 -8.78 8.80
N ALA A 25 9.00 -8.61 9.41
CA ALA A 25 8.82 -7.61 10.45
C ALA A 25 9.49 -8.15 11.72
N GLN A 26 10.53 -7.48 12.22
CA GLN A 26 10.99 -7.72 13.58
C GLN A 26 9.86 -7.30 14.53
N GLU A 27 9.09 -8.28 15.02
CA GLU A 27 7.87 -8.14 15.84
C GLU A 27 8.07 -7.26 17.10
N GLN A 28 9.32 -7.02 17.50
CA GLN A 28 9.74 -6.28 18.69
C GLN A 28 9.66 -4.75 18.56
N ALA A 29 9.46 -4.19 17.37
CA ALA A 29 9.43 -2.74 17.14
C ALA A 29 8.02 -2.16 16.85
N VAL A 30 6.97 -2.98 16.96
CA VAL A 30 5.57 -2.58 16.73
C VAL A 30 5.04 -1.83 17.96
N GLN A 31 4.52 -0.61 17.78
CA GLN A 31 3.97 0.21 18.87
C GLN A 31 2.59 -0.30 19.32
N ASP A 32 1.72 -0.63 18.37
CA ASP A 32 0.39 -1.22 18.60
C ASP A 32 0.29 -2.60 17.92
N ARG A 33 0.41 -3.64 18.74
CA ARG A 33 0.30 -5.03 18.28
C ARG A 33 -1.07 -5.33 17.64
N SER A 34 -2.13 -4.66 18.06
CA SER A 34 -3.47 -4.90 17.52
C SER A 34 -3.59 -4.44 16.07
N VAL A 35 -2.92 -3.35 15.71
CA VAL A 35 -2.83 -2.86 14.33
C VAL A 35 -2.10 -3.85 13.45
N PHE A 36 -0.96 -4.37 13.93
CA PHE A 36 -0.21 -5.40 13.21
C PHE A 36 -1.02 -6.69 13.01
N GLN A 37 -1.69 -7.20 14.04
CA GLN A 37 -2.54 -8.39 13.92
C GLN A 37 -3.71 -8.19 12.95
N ARG A 38 -4.34 -7.01 12.97
CA ARG A 38 -5.39 -6.65 12.02
C ARG A 38 -4.87 -6.59 10.60
N TYR A 39 -3.68 -6.02 10.39
CA TYR A 39 -3.01 -6.05 9.10
C TYR A 39 -2.82 -7.49 8.61
N LEU A 40 -2.22 -8.38 9.41
CA LEU A 40 -2.00 -9.79 9.05
C LEU A 40 -3.30 -10.49 8.65
N ALA A 41 -4.35 -10.32 9.45
CA ALA A 41 -5.65 -10.90 9.16
C ALA A 41 -6.26 -10.35 7.86
N SER A 42 -6.14 -9.04 7.63
CA SER A 42 -6.72 -8.37 6.45
C SER A 42 -6.04 -8.78 5.13
N ILE A 43 -4.75 -9.11 5.16
CA ILE A 43 -4.03 -9.51 3.95
C ILE A 43 -4.12 -11.01 3.66
N GLN A 44 -4.62 -11.80 4.61
CA GLN A 44 -4.75 -13.25 4.45
C GLN A 44 -5.70 -13.58 3.27
N GLY A 45 -5.20 -14.36 2.31
CA GLY A 45 -5.96 -14.72 1.11
C GLY A 45 -6.06 -13.61 0.06
N ASN A 46 -5.53 -12.41 0.34
CA ASN A 46 -5.39 -11.33 -0.62
C ASN A 46 -4.00 -11.36 -1.27
N LYS A 47 -3.91 -10.81 -2.47
CA LYS A 47 -2.66 -10.64 -3.21
C LYS A 47 -2.30 -9.16 -3.29
N ARG A 48 -1.06 -8.79 -2.95
CA ARG A 48 -0.61 -7.39 -3.05
C ARG A 48 -0.24 -7.06 -4.48
N LEU A 49 -0.74 -5.94 -5.01
CA LEU A 49 -0.28 -5.40 -6.30
C LEU A 49 1.15 -4.84 -6.17
N SER A 50 1.88 -4.82 -7.29
CA SER A 50 3.26 -4.30 -7.34
C SER A 50 3.34 -2.79 -7.18
N LEU A 51 2.31 -2.08 -7.64
CA LEU A 51 2.21 -0.64 -7.54
C LEU A 51 1.62 -0.24 -6.19
N ASN A 52 2.09 0.90 -5.70
CA ASN A 52 1.61 1.58 -4.50
C ASN A 52 1.44 3.07 -4.82
N PHE A 53 0.55 3.73 -4.09
CA PHE A 53 0.38 5.17 -4.21
C PHE A 53 1.25 5.88 -3.18
N ARG A 54 2.06 6.84 -3.64
CA ARG A 54 2.96 7.62 -2.79
C ARG A 54 2.42 9.01 -2.54
N PHE A 55 2.86 9.58 -1.41
CA PHE A 55 2.36 10.87 -0.93
C PHE A 55 3.49 11.81 -0.55
N ARG A 56 3.22 13.10 -0.75
CA ARG A 56 4.06 14.16 -0.21
C ARG A 56 4.06 14.12 1.34
N PRO A 57 5.13 14.58 2.00
CA PRO A 57 5.18 14.67 3.47
C PRO A 57 3.96 15.42 4.02
N ASN A 58 3.37 14.91 5.11
CA ASN A 58 2.21 15.51 5.79
C ASN A 58 1.01 15.86 4.88
N SER A 59 0.87 15.16 3.75
CA SER A 59 -0.19 15.43 2.78
C SER A 59 -0.94 14.15 2.39
N THR A 60 -2.17 14.36 1.95
CA THR A 60 -3.02 13.39 1.26
C THR A 60 -2.96 13.55 -0.26
N GLU A 61 -2.21 14.52 -0.77
CA GLU A 61 -1.99 14.70 -2.21
C GLU A 61 -1.18 13.54 -2.80
N LEU A 62 -1.76 12.89 -3.80
CA LEU A 62 -1.05 11.96 -4.68
C LEU A 62 0.02 12.72 -5.46
N ASP A 63 1.21 12.15 -5.58
CA ASP A 63 2.24 12.73 -6.44
C ASP A 63 1.95 12.47 -7.95
N ASN A 64 2.70 13.15 -8.82
CA ASN A 64 2.53 13.00 -10.27
C ASN A 64 2.78 11.58 -10.78
N ARG A 65 3.53 10.76 -10.04
CA ARG A 65 3.80 9.37 -10.41
C ARG A 65 2.60 8.50 -10.06
N ALA A 66 2.05 8.68 -8.87
CA ALA A 66 0.83 8.05 -8.39
C ALA A 66 -0.36 8.29 -9.35
N LEU A 67 -0.48 9.50 -9.91
CA LEU A 67 -1.48 9.81 -10.94
C LEU A 67 -1.29 9.03 -12.26
N ARG A 68 -0.07 8.63 -12.63
CA ARG A 68 0.16 7.77 -13.81
C ARG A 68 -0.04 6.30 -13.49
N ASP A 69 0.28 5.91 -12.26
CA ASP A 69 0.14 4.53 -11.81
C ASP A 69 -1.34 4.15 -11.62
N ILE A 70 -2.23 5.14 -11.41
CA ILE A 70 -3.66 4.88 -11.24
C ILE A 70 -4.31 4.29 -12.48
N ASP A 71 -4.00 4.80 -13.67
CA ASP A 71 -4.60 4.32 -14.92
C ASP A 71 -4.25 2.84 -15.14
N ARG A 72 -3.03 2.43 -14.77
CA ARG A 72 -2.55 1.05 -14.89
C ARG A 72 -3.22 0.13 -13.89
N ILE A 73 -3.43 0.61 -12.67
CA ILE A 73 -4.18 -0.12 -11.64
C ILE A 73 -5.63 -0.28 -12.08
N VAL A 74 -6.24 0.79 -12.61
CA VAL A 74 -7.62 0.78 -13.12
C VAL A 74 -7.76 -0.23 -14.26
N GLU A 75 -6.85 -0.22 -15.22
CA GLU A 75 -6.82 -1.18 -16.32
C GLU A 75 -6.68 -2.62 -15.82
N PHE A 76 -5.74 -2.89 -14.90
CA PHE A 76 -5.57 -4.21 -14.31
C PHE A 76 -6.85 -4.67 -13.61
N LEU A 77 -7.45 -3.84 -12.76
CA LEU A 77 -8.63 -4.18 -11.96
C LEU A 77 -9.86 -4.42 -12.83
N LYS A 78 -10.01 -3.70 -13.96
CA LYS A 78 -11.09 -3.92 -14.93
C LYS A 78 -10.94 -5.23 -15.72
N ASN A 79 -9.71 -5.69 -15.93
CA ASN A 79 -9.40 -6.88 -16.73
C ASN A 79 -9.27 -8.17 -15.89
N GLN A 80 -9.45 -8.09 -14.57
CA GLN A 80 -9.33 -9.23 -13.67
C GLN A 80 -10.66 -9.48 -12.95
N PRO A 81 -11.01 -10.74 -12.64
CA PRO A 81 -12.23 -11.05 -11.89
C PRO A 81 -12.00 -10.78 -10.40
N VAL A 82 -11.83 -9.51 -10.02
CA VAL A 82 -11.60 -9.09 -8.63
C VAL A 82 -12.90 -9.19 -7.84
N GLU A 83 -12.85 -9.87 -6.70
CA GLU A 83 -13.96 -10.02 -5.76
C GLU A 83 -13.88 -9.02 -4.61
N HIS A 84 -12.66 -8.70 -4.17
CA HIS A 84 -12.41 -7.85 -3.02
C HIS A 84 -11.22 -6.94 -3.28
N ILE A 85 -11.35 -5.66 -2.94
CA ILE A 85 -10.26 -4.68 -2.97
C ILE A 85 -10.09 -4.10 -1.57
N LEU A 86 -8.89 -4.25 -1.03
CA LEU A 86 -8.46 -3.69 0.24
C LEU A 86 -7.36 -2.66 0.01
N LEU A 87 -7.51 -1.46 0.60
CA LEU A 87 -6.46 -0.44 0.64
C LEU A 87 -5.90 -0.32 2.05
N ILE A 88 -4.58 -0.32 2.18
CA ILE A 88 -3.91 -0.16 3.48
C ILE A 88 -2.95 1.03 3.39
N GLY A 89 -3.18 2.02 4.26
CA GLY A 89 -2.39 3.24 4.32
C GLY A 89 -1.27 3.14 5.35
N PHE A 90 -0.14 3.77 5.05
CA PHE A 90 1.05 3.81 5.89
C PHE A 90 1.61 5.24 6.00
N ALA A 91 2.22 5.52 7.13
CA ALA A 91 2.98 6.73 7.41
C ALA A 91 4.48 6.40 7.59
N ASP A 92 5.32 7.42 7.54
CA ASP A 92 6.68 7.32 8.10
C ASP A 92 6.64 7.59 9.60
N ASN A 93 7.79 7.54 10.28
CA ASN A 93 7.88 7.71 11.73
C ASN A 93 7.93 9.18 12.21
N GLN A 94 7.56 10.15 11.36
CA GLN A 94 7.60 11.56 11.74
C GLN A 94 6.23 12.00 12.27
N GLY A 95 6.20 12.61 13.44
CA GLY A 95 4.98 13.08 14.08
C GLY A 95 4.43 12.11 15.13
N GLU A 96 3.26 12.43 15.66
CA GLU A 96 2.61 11.61 16.69
C GLU A 96 1.92 10.40 16.06
N TYR A 97 1.96 9.27 16.75
CA TYR A 97 1.36 8.02 16.29
C TYR A 97 -0.12 8.15 15.92
N HIS A 98 -0.92 8.85 16.73
CA HIS A 98 -2.34 9.04 16.46
C HIS A 98 -2.59 9.90 15.22
N TYR A 99 -1.74 10.91 15.01
CA TYR A 99 -1.76 11.73 13.81
C TYR A 99 -1.40 10.88 12.58
N ASN A 100 -0.35 10.06 12.66
CA ASN A 100 0.08 9.17 11.59
C ASN A 100 -0.97 8.12 11.24
N THR A 101 -1.69 7.60 12.23
CA THR A 101 -2.82 6.69 12.04
C THR A 101 -3.94 7.34 11.22
N THR A 102 -4.30 8.58 11.58
CA THR A 102 -5.32 9.37 10.86
C THR A 102 -4.87 9.71 9.44
N LEU A 103 -3.63 10.19 9.28
CA LEU A 103 -3.07 10.55 7.98
C LEU A 103 -3.00 9.34 7.03
N ALA A 104 -2.56 8.19 7.52
CA ALA A 104 -2.54 6.96 6.75
C ALA A 104 -3.96 6.54 6.31
N LEU A 105 -4.97 6.69 7.18
CA LEU A 105 -6.36 6.40 6.83
C LEU A 105 -6.89 7.36 5.74
N ASP A 106 -6.61 8.65 5.87
CA ASP A 106 -7.08 9.67 4.92
C ASP A 106 -6.44 9.53 3.54
N ARG A 107 -5.18 9.05 3.48
CA ARG A 107 -4.54 8.63 2.24
C ARG A 107 -5.27 7.46 1.58
N SER A 108 -5.65 6.44 2.34
CA SER A 108 -6.46 5.33 1.83
C SER A 108 -7.83 5.80 1.31
N LYS A 109 -8.47 6.75 2.00
CA LYS A 109 -9.73 7.37 1.52
C LYS A 109 -9.54 8.12 0.20
N THR A 110 -8.44 8.86 0.07
CA THR A 110 -8.11 9.60 -1.16
C THR A 110 -7.96 8.64 -2.34
N VAL A 111 -7.20 7.55 -2.17
CA VAL A 111 -7.05 6.52 -3.21
C VAL A 111 -8.37 5.83 -3.51
N ARG A 112 -9.19 5.52 -2.51
CA ARG A 112 -10.54 4.96 -2.72
C ARG A 112 -11.39 5.89 -3.57
N ASP A 113 -11.43 7.17 -3.23
CA ASP A 113 -12.30 8.12 -3.91
C ASP A 113 -11.87 8.32 -5.36
N GLU A 114 -10.55 8.28 -5.62
CA GLU A 114 -10.01 8.27 -6.96
C GLU A 114 -10.36 6.97 -7.72
N LEU A 115 -10.11 5.77 -7.16
CA LEU A 115 -10.53 4.51 -7.81
C LEU A 115 -12.04 4.46 -8.09
N ARG A 116 -12.86 5.00 -7.18
CA ARG A 116 -14.31 5.11 -7.34
C ARG A 116 -14.68 6.04 -8.50
N SER A 117 -13.93 7.12 -8.74
CA SER A 117 -14.16 8.01 -9.88
C SER A 117 -13.99 7.27 -11.23
N HIS A 118 -13.15 6.23 -11.25
CA HIS A 118 -12.94 5.33 -12.39
C HIS A 118 -13.90 4.14 -12.45
N GLY A 119 -14.90 4.10 -11.56
CA GLY A 119 -15.92 3.04 -11.49
C GLY A 119 -15.47 1.78 -10.72
N ILE A 120 -14.41 1.86 -9.91
CA ILE A 120 -13.87 0.73 -9.15
C ILE A 120 -14.26 0.86 -7.68
N PRO A 121 -15.21 0.05 -7.18
CA PRO A 121 -15.57 0.06 -5.77
C PRO A 121 -14.48 -0.60 -4.92
N VAL A 122 -14.05 0.08 -3.86
CA VAL A 122 -13.15 -0.48 -2.84
C VAL A 122 -13.99 -1.12 -1.74
N SER A 123 -13.67 -2.35 -1.38
CA SER A 123 -14.39 -3.13 -0.38
C SER A 123 -14.04 -2.70 1.05
N GLU A 124 -12.75 -2.44 1.29
CA GLU A 124 -12.25 -2.13 2.64
C GLU A 124 -11.08 -1.13 2.58
N ILE A 125 -10.99 -0.28 3.59
CA ILE A 125 -9.83 0.58 3.82
C ILE A 125 -9.33 0.39 5.25
N LEU A 126 -8.01 0.34 5.43
CA LEU A 126 -7.35 0.24 6.73
C LEU A 126 -6.20 1.25 6.84
N SER A 127 -5.80 1.51 8.08
CA SER A 127 -4.58 2.23 8.42
C SER A 127 -3.67 1.30 9.21
N ALA A 128 -2.42 1.20 8.78
CA ALA A 128 -1.36 0.50 9.50
C ALA A 128 -0.36 1.46 10.14
N SER A 129 -0.66 2.77 10.15
CA SER A 129 0.19 3.82 10.71
C SER A 129 1.66 3.65 10.25
N GLU A 130 2.62 3.78 11.17
CA GLU A 130 4.06 3.59 10.96
C GLU A 130 4.57 2.18 11.34
N GLU A 131 3.67 1.22 11.59
CA GLU A 131 3.99 -0.09 12.21
C GLU A 131 4.78 -1.04 11.31
N ILE A 132 4.65 -0.88 9.99
CA ILE A 132 5.16 -1.84 8.99
C ILE A 132 6.01 -1.08 7.96
N PRO A 133 7.20 -0.60 8.37
CA PRO A 133 8.10 0.09 7.47
C PRO A 133 8.67 -0.90 6.45
N VAL A 134 8.73 -0.48 5.19
CA VAL A 134 9.37 -1.24 4.10
C VAL A 134 10.79 -0.74 3.83
N ALA A 135 11.17 0.40 4.41
CA ALA A 135 12.50 0.97 4.31
C ALA A 135 12.88 1.70 5.61
N SER A 136 14.17 2.03 5.74
CA SER A 136 14.68 2.74 6.92
C SER A 136 14.09 4.15 7.04
N ASN A 137 13.46 4.43 8.18
CA ASN A 137 12.96 5.76 8.53
C ASN A 137 14.08 6.78 8.81
N LEU A 138 15.35 6.36 8.86
CA LEU A 138 16.49 7.26 9.09
C LEU A 138 16.82 8.12 7.87
N THR A 139 16.44 7.68 6.66
CA THR A 139 16.74 8.39 5.41
C THR A 139 15.49 9.04 4.82
N ASN A 140 15.65 10.17 4.13
CA ASN A 140 14.54 10.81 3.39
C ASN A 140 13.89 9.85 2.39
N HIS A 141 14.72 9.09 1.67
CA HIS A 141 14.26 8.11 0.69
C HIS A 141 13.44 6.99 1.35
N GLY A 142 13.93 6.42 2.46
CA GLY A 142 13.19 5.36 3.14
C GLY A 142 11.88 5.85 3.76
N ARG A 143 11.84 7.08 4.29
CA ARG A 143 10.58 7.71 4.72
C ARG A 143 9.58 7.87 3.56
N GLU A 144 10.05 8.27 2.39
CA GLU A 144 9.20 8.35 1.19
C GLU A 144 8.61 6.99 0.80
N MET A 145 9.40 5.93 0.90
CA MET A 145 8.92 4.56 0.66
C MET A 145 7.89 4.12 1.70
N ASN A 146 7.97 4.62 2.94
CA ASN A 146 7.03 4.28 4.01
C ASN A 146 5.70 5.06 3.90
N ARG A 147 5.71 6.27 3.33
CA ARG A 147 4.48 7.05 3.04
C ARG A 147 3.75 6.53 1.80
N ARG A 148 3.03 5.42 1.96
CA ARG A 148 2.37 4.72 0.85
C ARG A 148 0.96 4.26 1.18
N VAL A 149 0.18 3.99 0.14
CA VAL A 149 -1.01 3.14 0.20
C VAL A 149 -0.75 1.90 -0.65
N GLU A 150 -0.93 0.73 -0.05
CA GLU A 150 -0.88 -0.56 -0.73
C GLU A 150 -2.27 -0.99 -1.19
N ILE A 151 -2.32 -1.72 -2.30
CA ILE A 151 -3.54 -2.28 -2.86
C ILE A 151 -3.45 -3.80 -2.79
N TRP A 152 -4.48 -4.40 -2.19
CA TRP A 152 -4.61 -5.82 -1.98
C TRP A 152 -5.90 -6.29 -2.65
N VAL A 153 -5.80 -7.38 -3.42
CA VAL A 153 -6.94 -7.90 -4.19
C VAL A 153 -7.19 -9.36 -3.90
N ARG A 154 -8.47 -9.75 -3.79
CA ARG A 154 -8.89 -11.14 -3.90
C ARG A 154 -9.46 -11.36 -5.29
N LEU A 155 -8.92 -12.34 -6.01
CA LEU A 155 -9.47 -12.75 -7.29
C LEU A 155 -10.51 -13.85 -7.05
N LYS A 156 -11.61 -13.83 -7.80
CA LYS A 156 -12.58 -14.92 -7.83
C LYS A 156 -11.84 -16.19 -8.25
N GLN A 157 -12.09 -17.28 -7.53
CA GLN A 157 -11.66 -18.59 -7.98
C GLN A 157 -12.47 -18.96 -9.22
N ALA A 158 -11.79 -19.45 -10.25
CA ALA A 158 -12.42 -19.95 -11.47
C ALA A 158 -13.17 -21.25 -11.20
#